data_AF-A0A1Y2W8N8-F1
#
_entry.id   AF-A0A1Y2W8N8-F1
#
_cell.length_a   1.000
_cell.length_b   1.000
_cell.length_c   1.000
_cell.angle_alpha   90.00
_cell.angle_beta   90.00
_cell.angle_gamma   90.00
#
_symmetry.space_group_name_H-M   'P 1'
#
loop_
_entity.id
_entity.type
_entity.pdbx_description
1 polymer ?
#
loop_
_entity_poly.entity_id
_entity_poly.type
_entity_poly.pdbx_seq_one_letter_code
_entity_poly.pdbx_strand_id
1 'polypeptide(L)'
;MIITKTINPTVPISGPVFIVIALMLNLEVPKTPILAGIRAIDWVGSLALVGGLLMFLLGLEFGGTVYPWDSVTVICLLVFGVATVMLFVAVERYFSQYPIVPVRLYSNLSNFATIVVDLFHGIVLTTNTYFLPLYCQSVLGAEPLLSGVLLLPFAFFMSPKIILYQIIAGFGVGLDFQPPLIALQNNVPVQDNAAATASG
;
A
#
# COMPACT_ATOMS: atom_id res chain seq x y z
N MET A 1 21.04 -23.56 -14.74
CA MET A 1 21.07 -24.84 -14.01
C MET A 1 21.28 -24.52 -12.54
N ILE A 2 20.21 -24.69 -11.73
CA ILE A 2 20.17 -24.85 -10.27
C ILE A 2 20.78 -23.65 -9.50
N ILE A 3 20.00 -22.73 -8.92
CA ILE A 3 19.54 -22.76 -7.53
C ILE A 3 18.34 -21.78 -7.37
N THR A 4 17.25 -22.27 -6.75
CA THR A 4 16.08 -21.56 -6.17
C THR A 4 15.31 -20.60 -7.08
N LYS A 5 14.18 -20.94 -7.71
CA LYS A 5 12.86 -21.17 -7.06
C LYS A 5 12.84 -20.77 -5.58
N THR A 6 13.23 -19.53 -5.27
CA THR A 6 12.83 -18.90 -4.02
C THR A 6 11.32 -18.82 -4.06
N ILE A 7 10.69 -19.81 -3.44
CA ILE A 7 9.37 -19.68 -2.87
C ILE A 7 9.39 -18.34 -2.16
N ASN A 8 8.78 -17.32 -2.76
CA ASN A 8 8.59 -16.04 -2.11
C ASN A 8 7.90 -16.39 -0.78
N PRO A 9 8.56 -16.24 0.38
CA PRO A 9 8.08 -16.82 1.64
C PRO A 9 6.74 -16.24 2.08
N THR A 10 6.28 -15.17 1.43
CA THR A 10 4.94 -14.63 1.57
C THR A 10 3.85 -15.55 0.99
N VAL A 11 4.10 -16.30 -0.10
CA VAL A 11 3.08 -17.13 -0.78
C VAL A 11 2.66 -18.37 0.05
N PRO A 12 3.59 -19.12 0.69
CA PRO A 12 3.22 -20.22 1.59
C PRO A 12 2.48 -19.78 2.85
N ILE A 13 2.64 -18.52 3.26
CA ILE A 13 1.99 -17.96 4.46
C ILE A 13 0.64 -17.33 4.10
N SER A 14 0.54 -16.68 2.94
CA SER A 14 -0.69 -16.04 2.49
C SER A 14 -1.79 -17.05 2.17
N GLY A 15 -1.46 -18.24 1.66
CA GLY A 15 -2.43 -19.29 1.36
C GLY A 15 -3.21 -19.77 2.60
N PRO A 16 -2.53 -20.23 3.67
CA PRO A 16 -3.18 -20.61 4.92
C PRO A 16 -3.96 -19.46 5.56
N VAL A 17 -3.42 -18.24 5.57
CA VAL A 17 -4.14 -17.06 6.09
C VAL A 17 -5.41 -16.80 5.28
N PHE A 18 -5.35 -16.88 3.95
CA PHE A 18 -6.52 -16.73 3.08
C PHE A 18 -7.56 -17.83 3.34
N ILE A 19 -7.14 -19.07 3.57
CA ILE A 19 -8.03 -20.19 3.91
C ILE A 19 -8.67 -19.97 5.29
N VAL A 20 -7.90 -19.53 6.30
CA VAL A 20 -8.42 -19.25 7.64
C VAL A 20 -9.42 -18.09 7.59
N ILE A 21 -9.11 -17.01 6.87
CA ILE A 21 -10.07 -15.91 6.65
C ILE A 21 -11.29 -16.43 5.89
N ALA A 22 -11.14 -17.17 4.80
CA ALA A 22 -12.28 -17.68 4.04
C ALA A 22 -13.19 -18.63 4.84
N LEU A 23 -12.64 -19.36 5.81
CA LEU A 23 -13.39 -20.30 6.67
C LEU A 23 -13.94 -19.67 7.95
N MET A 24 -13.28 -18.66 8.52
CA MET A 24 -13.67 -18.01 9.79
C MET A 24 -14.41 -16.68 9.58
N LEU A 25 -14.27 -16.05 8.41
CA LEU A 25 -14.94 -14.79 8.09
C LEU A 25 -16.39 -15.07 7.68
N ASN A 26 -17.25 -15.21 8.69
CA ASN A 26 -18.70 -15.06 8.50
C ASN A 26 -19.00 -13.58 8.29
N LEU A 27 -18.86 -13.13 7.05
CA LEU A 27 -19.30 -11.80 6.64
C LEU A 27 -20.77 -11.93 6.25
N GLU A 28 -21.71 -11.48 7.09
CA GLU A 28 -23.09 -11.22 6.65
C GLU A 28 -23.05 -10.05 5.65
N VAL A 29 -22.67 -10.34 4.41
CA VAL A 29 -22.63 -9.35 3.34
C VAL A 29 -24.08 -9.13 2.89
N PRO A 30 -24.59 -7.89 2.89
CA PRO A 30 -25.81 -7.57 2.17
C PRO A 30 -25.59 -8.08 0.74
N LYS A 31 -26.52 -8.90 0.22
CA LYS A 31 -26.45 -9.51 -1.12
C LYS A 31 -26.55 -8.43 -2.20
N THR A 32 -25.54 -7.59 -2.30
CA THR A 32 -25.38 -6.62 -3.36
C THR A 32 -24.91 -7.40 -4.58
N PRO A 33 -25.58 -7.25 -5.74
CA PRO A 33 -25.10 -7.89 -6.95
C PRO A 33 -23.70 -7.38 -7.24
N ILE A 34 -22.77 -8.27 -7.60
CA ILE A 34 -21.35 -7.94 -7.88
C ILE A 34 -21.23 -6.75 -8.84
N LEU A 35 -22.17 -6.64 -9.79
CA LEU A 35 -22.24 -5.55 -10.73
C LEU A 35 -22.49 -4.17 -10.10
N ALA A 36 -23.27 -4.10 -9.01
CA ALA A 36 -23.45 -2.87 -8.25
C ALA A 36 -22.17 -2.46 -7.52
N GLY A 37 -21.40 -3.42 -7.01
CA GLY A 37 -20.08 -3.17 -6.42
C GLY A 37 -19.07 -2.63 -7.45
N ILE A 38 -18.99 -3.24 -8.63
CA ILE A 38 -18.12 -2.78 -9.73
C ILE A 38 -18.50 -1.36 -10.18
N ARG A 39 -19.80 -1.04 -10.19
CA ARG A 39 -20.29 0.28 -10.57
C ARG A 39 -20.05 1.36 -9.52
N ALA A 40 -19.89 0.97 -8.26
CA ALA A 40 -19.58 1.88 -7.16
C ALA A 40 -18.10 2.29 -7.11
N ILE A 41 -17.23 1.64 -7.89
CA ILE A 41 -15.81 2.00 -7.98
C ILE A 41 -15.66 3.32 -8.74
N ASP A 42 -14.89 4.24 -8.18
CA ASP A 42 -14.48 5.47 -8.86
C ASP A 42 -13.36 5.17 -9.87
N TRP A 43 -13.76 4.71 -11.04
CA TRP A 43 -12.85 4.35 -12.14
C TRP A 43 -12.05 5.55 -12.66
N VAL A 44 -12.67 6.73 -12.71
CA VAL A 44 -12.04 7.94 -13.25
C VAL A 44 -10.98 8.44 -12.28
N GLY A 45 -11.32 8.55 -10.99
CA GLY A 45 -10.38 8.88 -9.94
C GLY A 45 -9.22 7.88 -9.90
N SER A 46 -9.54 6.59 -9.89
CA SER A 46 -8.53 5.51 -9.86
C SER A 46 -7.55 5.59 -11.04
N LEU A 47 -8.06 5.75 -12.27
CA LEU A 47 -7.22 5.85 -13.47
C LEU A 47 -6.37 7.13 -13.47
N ALA A 48 -6.94 8.27 -13.05
CA ALA A 48 -6.23 9.53 -12.96
C ALA A 48 -5.10 9.45 -11.91
N LEU A 49 -5.37 8.86 -10.74
CA LEU A 49 -4.38 8.69 -9.69
C LEU A 49 -3.24 7.77 -10.14
N VAL A 50 -3.57 6.58 -10.66
CA VAL A 50 -2.58 5.59 -11.13
C VAL A 50 -1.77 6.16 -12.29
N GLY A 51 -2.43 6.75 -13.29
CA GLY A 51 -1.78 7.35 -14.45
C GLY A 51 -0.87 8.53 -14.06
N GLY A 52 -1.37 9.43 -13.20
CA GLY A 52 -0.61 10.58 -12.72
C GLY A 52 0.65 10.19 -11.95
N LEU A 53 0.50 9.27 -10.98
CA LEU A 53 1.64 8.74 -10.22
C LEU A 53 2.63 8.00 -11.12
N LEU A 54 2.15 7.19 -12.07
CA LEU A 54 3.00 6.44 -12.98
C LEU A 54 3.82 7.38 -13.88
N MET A 55 3.19 8.41 -14.46
CA MET A 55 3.91 9.41 -15.26
C MET A 55 4.96 10.16 -14.42
N PHE A 56 4.58 10.57 -13.21
CA PHE A 56 5.48 11.29 -12.30
C PHE A 56 6.69 10.43 -11.90
N LEU A 57 6.45 9.19 -11.49
CA LEU A 57 7.50 8.25 -11.08
C LEU A 57 8.42 7.87 -12.26
N LEU A 58 7.87 7.65 -13.46
CA LEU A 58 8.66 7.41 -14.67
C LEU A 58 9.55 8.61 -15.03
N GLY A 59 9.05 9.83 -14.85
CA GLY A 59 9.85 11.05 -15.05
C GLY A 59 11.06 11.07 -14.11
N LEU A 60 10.85 10.72 -12.84
CA LEU A 60 11.94 10.62 -11.84
C LEU A 60 12.90 9.45 -12.14
N GLU A 61 12.38 8.32 -12.59
CA GLU A 61 13.18 7.12 -12.88
C GLU A 61 14.10 7.32 -14.08
N PHE A 62 13.58 7.95 -15.15
CA PHE A 62 14.35 8.20 -16.38
C PHE A 62 15.28 9.40 -16.29
N GLY A 63 14.97 10.37 -15.42
CA GLY A 63 15.77 11.57 -15.21
C GLY A 63 17.19 11.23 -14.73
N GLY A 64 18.19 11.58 -15.54
CA GLY A 64 19.61 11.37 -15.24
C GLY A 64 20.11 9.93 -15.41
N THR A 65 19.24 8.99 -15.80
CA THR A 65 19.61 7.58 -16.08
C THR A 65 19.53 7.27 -17.57
N VAL A 66 18.34 7.39 -18.16
CA VAL A 66 18.05 7.11 -19.58
C VAL A 66 18.05 8.40 -20.38
N TYR A 67 17.46 9.47 -19.84
CA TYR A 67 17.39 10.79 -20.47
C TYR A 67 17.98 11.86 -19.53
N PRO A 68 18.64 12.90 -20.06
CA PRO A 68 19.02 14.06 -19.26
C PRO A 68 17.79 14.71 -18.60
N TRP A 69 17.98 15.33 -17.44
CA TRP A 69 16.90 16.04 -16.73
C TRP A 69 16.25 17.16 -17.56
N ASP A 70 17.02 17.78 -18.45
CA ASP A 70 16.57 18.83 -19.38
C ASP A 70 15.88 18.28 -20.64
N SER A 71 15.68 16.96 -20.72
CA SER A 71 14.96 16.33 -21.83
C SER A 71 13.48 16.67 -21.77
N VAL A 72 12.92 17.02 -22.94
CA VAL A 72 11.49 17.27 -23.12
C VAL A 72 10.64 16.12 -22.56
N THR A 73 11.08 14.87 -22.73
CA THR A 73 10.36 13.69 -22.23
C THR A 73 10.24 13.69 -20.70
N VAL A 74 11.33 14.00 -19.98
CA VAL A 74 11.36 14.01 -18.51
C VAL A 74 10.51 15.15 -17.97
N ILE A 75 10.66 16.35 -18.53
CA ILE A 75 9.88 17.52 -18.13
C ILE A 75 8.38 17.30 -18.38
N CYS A 76 8.02 16.75 -19.54
CA CYS A 76 6.63 16.42 -19.85
C CYS A 76 6.06 15.40 -18.85
N LEU A 77 6.77 14.30 -18.57
CA LEU A 77 6.31 13.28 -17.62
C LEU A 77 6.09 13.86 -16.21
N LEU A 78 6.99 14.73 -15.75
CA LEU A 78 6.86 15.37 -14.44
C LEU A 78 5.70 16.37 -14.41
N VAL A 79 5.61 17.28 -15.39
CA VAL A 79 4.58 18.33 -15.42
C VAL A 79 3.20 17.72 -15.62
N PHE A 80 3.03 16.83 -16.59
CA PHE A 80 1.75 16.15 -16.81
C PHE A 80 1.40 15.23 -15.65
N GLY A 81 2.37 14.52 -15.06
CA GLY A 81 2.15 13.71 -13.86
C GLY A 81 1.57 14.53 -12.71
N VAL A 82 2.21 15.66 -12.36
CA VAL A 82 1.71 16.58 -11.32
C VAL A 82 0.34 17.15 -11.70
N ALA A 83 0.14 17.58 -12.94
CA ALA A 83 -1.13 18.12 -13.41
C ALA A 83 -2.27 17.08 -13.31
N THR A 84 -2.02 15.82 -13.67
CA THR A 84 -3.00 14.73 -13.57
C THR A 84 -3.31 14.38 -12.11
N VAL A 85 -2.32 14.39 -11.22
CA VAL A 85 -2.58 14.19 -9.77
C VAL A 85 -3.40 15.35 -9.19
N MET A 86 -3.13 16.58 -9.60
CA MET A 86 -3.94 17.74 -9.18
C MET A 86 -5.37 17.67 -9.73
N LEU A 87 -5.52 17.21 -10.97
CA LEU A 87 -6.83 16.93 -11.57
C LEU A 87 -7.57 15.84 -10.79
N PHE A 88 -6.88 14.77 -10.40
CA PHE A 88 -7.43 13.72 -9.54
C PHE A 88 -7.99 14.32 -8.25
N VAL A 89 -7.21 15.13 -7.51
CA VAL A 89 -7.67 15.77 -6.27
C VAL A 89 -8.92 16.64 -6.51
N ALA A 90 -9.00 17.34 -7.64
CA ALA A 90 -10.17 18.12 -7.99
C ALA A 90 -11.39 17.23 -8.32
N VAL A 91 -11.22 16.17 -9.12
CA VAL A 91 -12.28 15.22 -9.47
C VAL A 91 -12.80 14.53 -8.20
N GLU A 92 -11.90 14.05 -7.35
CA GLU A 92 -12.19 13.43 -6.06
C GLU A 92 -13.05 14.34 -5.17
N ARG A 93 -12.67 15.63 -5.09
CA ARG A 93 -13.31 16.59 -4.18
C ARG A 93 -14.68 17.04 -4.66
N TYR A 94 -14.90 17.15 -5.97
CA TYR A 94 -16.11 17.78 -6.52
C TYR A 94 -17.08 16.81 -7.20
N PHE A 95 -16.60 15.68 -7.75
CA PHE A 95 -17.39 14.81 -8.62
C PHE A 95 -17.59 13.39 -8.07
N SER A 96 -16.74 12.91 -7.15
CA SER A 96 -16.85 11.54 -6.64
C SER A 96 -17.94 11.41 -5.57
N GLN A 97 -18.94 10.56 -5.82
CA GLN A 97 -19.97 10.20 -4.83
C GLN A 97 -19.43 9.27 -3.74
N TYR A 98 -18.42 8.45 -4.08
CA TYR A 98 -17.75 7.52 -3.18
C TYR A 98 -16.23 7.75 -3.29
N PRO A 99 -15.69 8.81 -2.65
CA PRO A 99 -14.29 9.16 -2.75
C PRO A 99 -13.39 8.03 -2.21
N ILE A 100 -12.36 7.69 -2.96
CA ILE A 100 -11.32 6.71 -2.62
C ILE A 100 -10.51 7.20 -1.42
N VAL A 101 -10.27 8.51 -1.38
CA VAL A 101 -9.41 9.21 -0.43
C VAL A 101 -10.26 10.28 0.27
N PRO A 102 -10.99 9.92 1.34
CA PRO A 102 -11.87 10.86 2.02
C PRO A 102 -11.05 12.00 2.63
N VAL A 103 -11.26 13.21 2.13
CA VAL A 103 -10.52 14.45 2.49
C VAL A 103 -10.52 14.73 4.00
N ARG A 104 -11.51 14.19 4.73
CA ARG A 104 -11.61 14.25 6.19
C ARG A 104 -10.43 13.58 6.90
N LEU A 105 -9.80 12.57 6.30
CA LEU A 105 -8.61 11.91 6.86
C LEU A 105 -7.43 12.88 6.99
N TYR A 106 -7.32 13.89 6.13
CA TYR A 106 -6.25 14.88 6.13
C TYR A 106 -6.54 16.10 7.00
N SER A 107 -7.72 16.18 7.61
CA SER A 107 -8.11 17.34 8.44
C SER A 107 -7.34 17.41 9.76
N ASN A 108 -6.83 16.27 10.24
CA ASN A 108 -6.08 16.19 11.49
C ASN A 108 -4.57 16.15 11.21
N LEU A 109 -3.81 17.01 11.91
CA LEU A 109 -2.35 17.05 11.80
C LEU A 109 -1.70 15.69 12.09
N SER A 110 -2.25 14.92 13.04
CA SER A 110 -1.75 13.58 13.37
C SER A 110 -1.82 12.63 12.17
N ASN A 111 -2.96 12.59 11.47
CA ASN A 111 -3.13 11.73 10.30
C ASN A 111 -2.23 12.17 9.14
N PHE A 112 -2.15 13.48 8.91
CA PHE A 112 -1.23 14.02 7.91
C PHE A 112 0.23 13.67 8.22
N ALA A 113 0.64 13.79 9.49
CA ALA A 113 1.98 13.40 9.93
C ALA A 113 2.23 11.90 9.72
N THR A 114 1.25 11.03 9.99
CA THR A 114 1.37 9.58 9.72
C THR A 114 1.61 9.30 8.24
N ILE A 115 0.87 9.95 7.34
CA ILE A 115 1.03 9.78 5.88
C ILE A 115 2.41 10.27 5.42
N VAL A 116 2.88 11.40 5.96
CA VAL A 116 4.22 11.92 5.66
C VAL A 116 5.31 10.97 6.16
N VAL A 117 5.18 10.45 7.37
CA VAL A 117 6.12 9.46 7.93
C VAL A 117 6.15 8.19 7.08
N ASP A 118 4.99 7.69 6.64
CA ASP A 118 4.89 6.52 5.78
C ASP A 118 5.60 6.72 4.42
N LEU A 119 5.44 7.91 3.82
CA LEU A 119 6.17 8.29 2.60
C LEU A 119 7.69 8.22 2.80
N PHE A 120 8.22 8.85 3.85
CA PHE A 120 9.65 8.82 4.16
C PHE A 120 10.14 7.42 4.49
N HIS A 121 9.32 6.63 5.18
CA HIS A 121 9.61 5.24 5.48
C HIS A 121 9.81 4.43 4.19
N GLY A 122 8.90 4.59 3.20
CA GLY A 122 9.03 3.97 1.89
C GLY A 122 10.33 4.35 1.16
N ILE A 123 10.71 5.64 1.19
CA ILE A 123 11.97 6.12 0.58
C ILE A 123 13.18 5.46 1.23
N VAL A 124 13.23 5.40 2.57
CA VAL A 124 14.34 4.81 3.33
C VAL A 124 14.42 3.31 3.07
N LEU A 125 13.29 2.60 3.09
CA LEU A 125 13.24 1.17 2.81
C LEU A 125 13.78 0.84 1.42
N THR A 126 13.31 1.56 0.40
CA THR A 126 13.78 1.39 -0.99
C THR A 126 15.26 1.75 -1.11
N THR A 127 15.70 2.85 -0.51
CA THR A 127 17.13 3.24 -0.57
C THR A 127 18.02 2.15 0.05
N ASN A 128 17.62 1.61 1.19
CA ASN A 128 18.40 0.59 1.88
C ASN A 128 18.54 -0.71 1.06
N THR A 129 17.50 -1.13 0.34
CA THR A 129 17.56 -2.37 -0.47
C THR A 129 18.49 -2.23 -1.69
N TYR A 130 18.62 -1.03 -2.28
CA TYR A 130 19.54 -0.80 -3.39
C TYR A 130 20.95 -0.43 -2.95
N PHE A 131 21.10 0.38 -1.89
CA PHE A 131 22.40 0.89 -1.47
C PHE A 131 23.31 -0.20 -0.90
N LEU A 132 22.77 -1.12 -0.10
CA LEU A 132 23.57 -2.14 0.58
C LEU A 132 24.27 -3.13 -0.38
N PRO A 133 23.60 -3.69 -1.42
CA PRO A 133 24.30 -4.48 -2.44
C PRO A 133 25.27 -3.64 -3.27
N LEU A 134 24.91 -2.40 -3.62
CA LEU A 134 25.78 -1.47 -4.35
C LEU A 134 27.07 -1.19 -3.57
N TYR A 135 26.99 -0.96 -2.27
CA TYR A 135 28.14 -0.74 -1.40
C TYR A 135 29.07 -1.96 -1.39
N CYS A 136 28.51 -3.17 -1.24
CA CYS A 136 29.30 -4.40 -1.27
C CYS A 136 30.02 -4.58 -2.61
N GLN A 137 29.37 -4.27 -3.72
CA GLN A 137 29.94 -4.48 -5.05
C GLN A 137 30.91 -3.37 -5.47
N SER A 138 30.62 -2.11 -5.15
CA SER A 138 31.41 -0.95 -5.60
C SER A 138 32.56 -0.59 -4.65
N VAL A 139 32.36 -0.70 -3.33
CA VAL A 139 33.37 -0.31 -2.32
C VAL A 139 34.17 -1.51 -1.85
N LEU A 140 33.50 -2.62 -1.51
CA LEU A 140 34.17 -3.83 -1.03
C LEU A 140 34.68 -4.72 -2.17
N GLY A 141 34.31 -4.43 -3.43
CA GLY A 141 34.70 -5.22 -4.60
C GLY A 141 34.17 -6.65 -4.59
N ALA A 142 33.13 -6.93 -3.80
CA ALA A 142 32.57 -8.27 -3.68
C ALA A 142 31.81 -8.66 -4.96
N GLU A 143 31.94 -9.92 -5.38
CA GLU A 143 31.12 -10.45 -6.46
C GLU A 143 29.62 -10.41 -6.08
N PRO A 144 28.70 -10.29 -7.06
CA PRO A 144 27.26 -10.22 -6.81
C PRO A 144 26.72 -11.36 -5.93
N LEU A 145 27.27 -12.58 -6.11
CA LEU A 145 26.87 -13.74 -5.30
C LEU A 145 27.28 -13.58 -3.83
N LEU A 146 28.50 -13.10 -3.57
CA LEU A 146 28.99 -12.88 -2.21
C LEU A 146 28.26 -11.70 -1.53
N SER A 147 27.95 -10.65 -2.30
CA SER A 147 27.10 -9.55 -1.83
C SER A 147 25.73 -10.07 -1.38
N GLY A 148 25.11 -10.97 -2.15
CA GLY A 148 23.85 -11.61 -1.76
C GLY A 148 23.95 -12.41 -0.45
N VAL A 149 25.04 -13.15 -0.25
CA VAL A 149 25.30 -13.89 0.99
C VAL A 149 25.49 -12.96 2.19
N LEU A 150 26.20 -11.85 2.02
CA LEU A 150 26.42 -10.86 3.07
C LEU A 150 25.12 -10.16 3.52
N LEU A 151 24.12 -10.12 2.64
CA LEU A 151 22.79 -9.57 2.89
C LEU A 151 21.81 -10.57 3.53
N LEU A 152 22.15 -11.86 3.61
CA LEU A 152 21.28 -12.87 4.23
C LEU A 152 20.93 -12.56 5.69
N PRO A 153 21.88 -12.15 6.56
CA PRO A 153 21.54 -11.75 7.94
C PRO A 153 20.58 -10.57 7.96
N PHE A 154 20.77 -9.59 7.08
CA PHE A 154 19.88 -8.43 6.97
C PHE A 154 18.45 -8.86 6.64
N ALA A 155 18.26 -9.71 5.62
CA ALA A 155 16.94 -10.25 5.27
C ALA A 155 16.32 -11.07 6.41
N PHE A 156 17.14 -11.87 7.11
CA PHE A 156 16.70 -12.72 8.20
C PHE A 156 16.26 -11.93 9.43
N PHE A 157 16.91 -10.82 9.77
CA PHE A 157 16.50 -9.97 10.90
C PHE A 157 15.37 -8.99 10.55
N MET A 158 15.22 -8.60 9.30
CA MET A 158 14.15 -7.70 8.88
C MET A 158 12.78 -8.39 8.86
N SER A 159 12.73 -9.65 8.43
CA SER A 159 11.48 -10.40 8.28
C SER A 159 10.68 -10.55 9.60
N PRO A 160 11.28 -10.96 10.74
CA PRO A 160 10.58 -11.06 12.02
C PRO A 160 10.09 -9.71 12.55
N LYS A 161 10.83 -8.62 12.30
CA LYS A 161 10.40 -7.26 12.72
C LYS A 161 9.12 -6.85 12.00
N ILE A 162 9.06 -7.04 10.69
CA ILE A 162 7.87 -6.73 9.89
C ILE A 162 6.69 -7.59 10.36
N ILE A 163 6.90 -8.88 10.58
CA ILE A 163 5.85 -9.79 11.09
C ILE A 163 5.36 -9.33 12.46
N LEU A 164 6.26 -8.98 13.38
CA LEU A 164 5.92 -8.47 14.71
C LEU A 164 5.16 -7.14 14.64
N TYR A 165 5.57 -6.21 13.78
CA TYR A 165 4.83 -4.97 13.56
C TYR A 165 3.42 -5.22 13.03
N GLN A 166 3.26 -6.15 12.08
CA GLN A 166 1.94 -6.52 11.55
C GLN A 166 1.06 -7.21 12.60
N ILE A 167 1.64 -8.01 13.49
CA ILE A 167 0.92 -8.58 14.64
C ILE A 167 0.49 -7.49 15.61
N ILE A 168 1.39 -6.58 16.00
CA ILE A 168 1.08 -5.48 16.93
C ILE A 168 0.06 -4.52 16.32
N ALA A 169 0.23 -4.13 15.06
CA ALA A 169 -0.69 -3.26 14.34
C ALA A 169 -2.04 -3.96 14.13
N GLY A 170 -2.06 -5.22 13.70
CA GLY A 170 -3.29 -6.00 13.53
C GLY A 170 -4.04 -6.23 14.84
N PHE A 171 -3.32 -6.47 15.93
CA PHE A 171 -3.92 -6.63 17.25
C PHE A 171 -4.43 -5.28 17.81
N GLY A 172 -3.69 -4.19 17.62
CA GLY A 172 -4.11 -2.84 18.00
C GLY A 172 -5.36 -2.38 17.25
N VAL A 173 -5.35 -2.52 15.92
CA VAL A 173 -6.53 -2.25 15.07
C VAL A 173 -7.71 -3.14 15.51
N GLY A 174 -7.49 -4.44 15.71
CA GLY A 174 -8.54 -5.35 16.19
C GLY A 174 -9.16 -4.89 17.52
N LEU A 175 -8.35 -4.47 18.48
CA LEU A 175 -8.83 -4.00 19.79
C LEU A 175 -9.49 -2.61 19.76
N ASP A 176 -9.16 -1.74 18.81
CA ASP A 176 -9.76 -0.39 18.73
C ASP A 176 -11.14 -0.41 18.07
N PHE A 177 -11.36 -1.27 17.06
CA PHE A 177 -12.62 -1.32 16.32
C PHE A 177 -13.67 -2.27 16.94
N GLN A 178 -13.24 -3.29 17.68
CA GLN A 178 -14.12 -4.34 18.17
C GLN A 178 -15.01 -3.94 19.37
N PRO A 179 -14.56 -3.15 20.36
CA PRO A 179 -15.41 -2.67 21.45
C PRO A 179 -16.54 -1.72 21.00
N PRO A 180 -16.29 -0.72 20.12
CA PRO A 180 -17.37 0.09 19.55
C PRO A 180 -18.39 -0.73 18.75
N LEU A 181 -17.93 -1.73 17.98
CA LEU A 181 -18.78 -2.61 17.20
C LEU A 181 -19.68 -3.48 18.08
N ILE A 182 -19.12 -4.09 19.14
CA ILE A 182 -19.88 -4.86 20.13
C ILE A 182 -20.90 -3.96 20.86
N ALA A 183 -20.50 -2.74 21.22
CA ALA A 183 -21.40 -1.78 21.85
C ALA A 183 -22.56 -1.37 20.92
N LEU A 184 -22.30 -1.24 19.62
CA LEU A 184 -23.31 -0.91 18.62
C LEU A 184 -24.27 -2.09 18.39
N GLN A 185 -23.75 -3.30 18.20
CA GLN A 185 -24.54 -4.53 18.02
C GLN A 185 -25.39 -4.87 19.25
N ASN A 186 -24.95 -4.52 20.46
CA ASN A 186 -25.73 -4.71 21.68
C ASN A 186 -26.89 -3.72 21.84
N ASN A 187 -26.87 -2.60 21.13
CA ASN A 187 -27.90 -1.55 21.18
C ASN A 187 -28.87 -1.59 19.99
N VAL A 188 -28.70 -2.52 19.06
CA VAL A 188 -29.51 -2.65 17.84
C VAL A 188 -30.26 -3.99 17.89
N PRO A 189 -31.51 -4.08 17.39
CA PRO A 189 -32.23 -5.35 17.32
C PRO A 189 -31.45 -6.37 16.48
N VAL A 190 -31.45 -7.65 16.90
CA VAL A 190 -30.65 -8.73 16.28
C VAL A 190 -30.80 -8.83 14.75
N GLN A 191 -31.96 -8.41 14.24
CA GLN A 191 -32.33 -8.36 12.82
C GLN A 191 -31.47 -7.35 12.01
N ASP A 192 -31.01 -6.29 12.68
CA ASP A 192 -30.32 -5.13 12.10
C ASP A 192 -28.82 -5.11 12.44
N ASN A 193 -28.32 -6.12 13.16
CA ASN A 193 -26.90 -6.25 13.55
C ASN A 193 -25.95 -6.26 12.36
N ALA A 194 -26.36 -6.83 11.22
CA ALA A 194 -25.56 -6.83 10.00
C ALA A 194 -25.37 -5.41 9.44
N ALA A 195 -26.39 -4.55 9.52
CA ALA A 195 -26.31 -3.16 9.08
C ALA A 195 -25.49 -2.29 10.04
N ALA A 196 -25.62 -2.53 11.35
CA ALA A 196 -24.79 -1.90 12.38
C ALA A 196 -23.29 -2.23 12.17
N THR A 197 -22.99 -3.48 11.81
CA THR A 197 -21.60 -3.94 11.60
C THR A 197 -20.94 -3.31 10.37
N ALA A 198 -21.71 -3.03 9.32
CA ALA A 198 -21.22 -2.45 8.07
C ALA A 198 -21.00 -0.93 8.11
N SER A 199 -21.44 -0.26 9.18
CA SER A 199 -21.36 1.21 9.34
C SER A 199 -20.36 1.68 10.39
N GLY A 200 -19.73 0.75 11.11
CA GLY A 200 -18.68 0.99 12.11
C GLY A 200 -17.26 0.96 11.54
#